data_AF-A0AA42ZWS9-F1
#
_entry.id   AF-A0AA42ZWS9-F1
#
_cell.length_a   1.000
_cell.length_b   1.000
_cell.length_c   1.000
_cell.angle_alpha   90.00
_cell.angle_beta   90.00
_cell.angle_gamma   90.00
#
_symmetry.space_group_name_H-M   'P 1'
#
loop_
_entity.id
_entity.type
_entity.pdbx_description
1 polymer ?
#
loop_
_entity_poly.entity_id
_entity_poly.type
_entity_poly.pdbx_seq_one_letter_code
_entity_poly.pdbx_strand_id
1 'polypeptide(L)'
;MVIYHSALWLAGYATVSRERLNAQNELLSELRAENLELTEDLFGPHLLPGEEADGEPPPYDANADARTEVATARMVAASEQKFLMITFGANWCLDCRNLHRRLKSEDVKQYTDDRFFFVNVDVGKFNQNADLAKELGVTLSRGIPVAIFYDPEGKVIGTTNEGQLEPARRYTSKQILRFVRDITERSQITTPDSVSG
;
A
#
# COMPACT_ATOMS: atom_id res chain seq x y z
N MET A 1 66.26 56.44 -6.79
CA MET A 1 65.32 55.73 -7.69
C MET A 1 64.98 54.40 -7.01
N VAL A 2 63.85 54.32 -6.32
CA VAL A 2 63.41 53.13 -5.58
C VAL A 2 62.15 52.60 -6.23
N ILE A 3 62.23 51.32 -6.61
CA ILE A 3 61.20 50.55 -7.30
C ILE A 3 60.23 50.01 -6.23
N TYR A 4 58.93 50.22 -6.39
CA TYR A 4 57.90 49.48 -5.67
C TYR A 4 57.20 48.52 -6.64
N HIS A 5 57.39 47.23 -6.40
CA HIS A 5 56.59 46.13 -6.94
C HIS A 5 55.33 45.97 -6.10
N SER A 6 54.16 45.97 -6.74
CA SER A 6 52.91 45.49 -6.13
C SER A 6 52.46 44.25 -6.87
N ALA A 7 52.71 43.09 -6.26
CA ALA A 7 52.20 41.80 -6.71
C ALA A 7 50.73 41.65 -6.30
N LEU A 8 49.84 41.43 -7.27
CA LEU A 8 48.46 41.03 -7.02
C LEU A 8 48.41 39.52 -6.72
N TRP A 9 47.90 39.17 -5.55
CA TRP A 9 47.50 37.82 -5.18
C TRP A 9 46.09 37.53 -5.72
N LEU A 10 45.95 36.55 -6.61
CA LEU A 10 44.66 35.91 -6.91
C LEU A 10 44.65 34.54 -6.25
N ALA A 11 43.99 34.46 -5.09
CA ALA A 11 43.71 33.20 -4.41
C ALA A 11 42.71 32.38 -5.24
N GLY A 12 43.03 31.08 -5.39
CA GLY A 12 42.29 30.14 -6.22
C GLY A 12 40.86 29.88 -5.74
N TYR A 13 39.91 30.12 -6.63
CA TYR A 13 38.59 29.50 -6.57
C TYR A 13 38.68 28.15 -7.29
N ALA A 14 38.55 27.05 -6.57
CA ALA A 14 38.36 25.74 -7.18
C ALA A 14 37.04 25.77 -7.98
N THR A 15 37.13 25.71 -9.30
CA THR A 15 35.95 25.63 -10.15
C THR A 15 35.33 24.25 -9.97
N VAL A 16 34.08 24.19 -9.50
CA VAL A 16 33.31 22.96 -9.52
C VAL A 16 33.13 22.56 -10.98
N SER A 17 33.54 21.34 -11.36
CA SER A 17 33.39 20.88 -12.74
C SER A 17 31.91 20.78 -13.10
N ARG A 18 31.57 21.03 -14.37
CA ARG A 18 30.19 20.89 -14.87
C ARG A 18 29.62 19.50 -14.57
N GLU A 19 30.45 18.47 -14.64
CA GLU A 19 30.06 17.10 -14.32
C GLU A 19 29.60 16.95 -12.86
N ARG A 20 30.35 17.52 -11.90
CA ARG A 20 29.96 17.50 -10.48
C ARG A 20 28.70 18.31 -10.22
N LEU A 21 28.54 19.46 -10.89
CA LEU A 21 27.34 20.27 -10.78
C LEU A 21 26.11 19.53 -11.32
N ASN A 22 26.26 18.82 -12.45
CA ASN A 22 25.19 18.03 -13.04
C ASN A 22 24.78 16.86 -12.14
N ALA A 23 25.75 16.09 -11.62
CA ALA A 23 25.47 15.00 -10.69
C ALA A 23 24.78 15.48 -9.40
N GLN A 24 25.18 16.66 -8.89
CA GLN A 24 24.53 17.25 -7.72
C GLN A 24 23.11 17.73 -8.01
N ASN A 25 22.85 18.26 -9.21
CA ASN A 25 21.50 18.66 -9.62
C ASN A 25 20.57 17.46 -9.83
N GLU A 26 21.11 16.34 -10.33
CA GLU A 26 20.38 15.08 -10.51
C GLU A 26 19.99 14.47 -9.15
N LEU A 27 20.95 14.32 -8.24
CA LEU A 27 20.69 13.88 -6.86
C LEU A 27 19.68 14.80 -6.14
N LEU A 28 19.80 16.12 -6.33
CA LEU A 28 18.86 17.07 -5.75
C LEU A 28 17.45 16.93 -6.35
N SER A 29 17.34 16.54 -7.62
CA SER A 29 16.05 16.29 -8.27
C SER A 29 15.40 14.99 -7.76
N GLU A 30 16.20 13.93 -7.56
CA GLU A 30 15.74 12.67 -6.97
C GLU A 30 15.27 12.87 -5.53
N LEU A 31 16.07 13.57 -4.71
CA LEU A 31 15.69 13.92 -3.33
C LEU A 31 14.44 14.81 -3.28
N ARG A 32 14.22 15.68 -4.27
CA ARG A 32 13.00 16.49 -4.37
C ARG A 32 11.79 15.63 -4.76
N ALA A 33 11.95 14.68 -5.67
CA ALA A 33 10.89 13.76 -6.04
C ALA A 33 10.51 12.85 -4.86
N GLU A 34 11.50 12.30 -4.15
CA GLU A 34 11.27 11.48 -2.96
C GLU A 34 10.60 12.28 -1.83
N ASN A 35 11.02 13.54 -1.60
CA ASN A 35 10.35 14.42 -0.64
C ASN A 35 8.93 14.81 -1.09
N LEU A 36 8.68 14.94 -2.40
CA LEU A 36 7.35 15.25 -2.91
C LEU A 36 6.39 14.06 -2.71
N GLU A 37 6.83 12.84 -3.05
CA GLU A 37 6.08 11.60 -2.78
C GLU A 37 5.78 11.45 -1.28
N LEU A 38 6.78 11.68 -0.43
CA LEU A 38 6.58 11.68 1.03
C LEU A 38 5.57 12.75 1.47
N THR A 39 5.57 13.94 0.87
CA THR A 39 4.58 14.97 1.21
C THR A 39 3.18 14.67 0.67
N GLU A 40 3.02 13.99 -0.46
CA GLU A 40 1.71 13.53 -0.94
C GLU A 40 1.19 12.36 -0.09
N ASP A 41 2.06 11.46 0.35
CA ASP A 41 1.70 10.39 1.28
C ASP A 41 1.32 10.92 2.68
N LEU A 42 2.00 11.97 3.15
CA LEU A 42 1.79 12.55 4.48
C LEU A 42 0.72 13.65 4.51
N PHE A 43 0.57 14.42 3.44
CA PHE A 43 -0.28 15.63 3.35
C PHE A 43 -1.08 15.73 2.05
N GLY A 44 -1.06 14.72 1.19
CA GLY A 44 -2.03 14.59 0.10
C GLY A 44 -3.46 14.62 0.66
N PRO A 45 -4.48 14.89 -0.16
CA PRO A 45 -5.80 15.30 0.29
C PRO A 45 -6.29 14.42 1.44
N HIS A 46 -6.22 14.97 2.64
CA HIS A 46 -6.86 14.43 3.82
C HIS A 46 -8.35 14.64 3.61
N LEU A 47 -8.97 13.70 2.90
CA LEU A 47 -10.41 13.66 2.74
C LEU A 47 -11.03 13.77 4.13
N LEU A 48 -11.77 14.87 4.33
CA LEU A 48 -12.61 15.03 5.50
C LEU A 48 -13.57 13.83 5.57
N PRO A 49 -13.99 13.39 6.77
CA PRO A 49 -14.98 12.33 6.88
C PRO A 49 -16.26 12.72 6.11
N GLY A 50 -16.45 12.17 4.91
CA GLY A 50 -17.63 12.42 4.08
C GLY A 50 -17.38 12.94 2.66
N GLU A 51 -16.17 13.34 2.28
CA GLU A 51 -15.83 13.43 0.86
C GLU A 51 -15.42 12.03 0.38
N GLU A 52 -16.19 11.46 -0.54
CA GLU A 52 -15.77 10.31 -1.33
C GLU A 52 -15.15 10.84 -2.61
N ALA A 53 -14.02 10.28 -3.03
CA ALA A 53 -13.42 10.60 -4.32
C ALA A 53 -14.44 10.25 -5.42
N ASP A 54 -14.97 11.31 -6.03
CA ASP A 54 -15.67 11.43 -7.30
C ASP A 54 -16.05 10.09 -7.97
N GLY A 55 -17.11 9.43 -7.48
CA GLY A 55 -17.89 8.47 -8.25
C GLY A 55 -17.44 7.00 -8.30
N GLU A 56 -16.43 6.57 -7.53
CA GLU A 56 -16.14 5.13 -7.41
C GLU A 56 -17.11 4.46 -6.42
N PRO A 57 -17.77 3.34 -6.79
CA PRO A 57 -18.68 2.66 -5.87
C PRO A 57 -17.93 2.20 -4.61
N PRO A 58 -18.62 2.19 -3.45
CA PRO A 58 -17.99 1.82 -2.20
C PRO A 58 -17.51 0.35 -2.25
N PRO A 59 -16.39 0.02 -1.57
CA PRO A 59 -15.71 -1.26 -1.79
C PRO A 59 -16.41 -2.51 -1.25
N TYR A 60 -17.37 -2.36 -0.33
CA TYR A 60 -18.11 -3.46 0.28
C TYR A 60 -19.58 -3.40 -0.14
N ASP A 61 -20.10 -4.47 -0.74
CA ASP A 61 -21.54 -4.60 -0.99
C ASP A 61 -22.21 -5.28 0.21
N ALA A 62 -23.09 -4.56 0.90
CA ALA A 62 -23.83 -5.07 2.05
C ALA A 62 -24.95 -6.06 1.67
N ASN A 63 -25.29 -6.18 0.38
CA ASN A 63 -26.31 -7.10 -0.12
C ASN A 63 -25.72 -8.33 -0.83
N ALA A 64 -24.40 -8.42 -0.92
CA ALA A 64 -23.71 -9.53 -1.57
C ALA A 64 -23.94 -10.85 -0.82
N ASP A 65 -24.10 -11.93 -1.59
CA ASP A 65 -23.95 -13.28 -1.06
C ASP A 65 -22.46 -13.61 -0.91
N ALA A 66 -21.89 -13.17 0.21
CA ALA A 66 -20.47 -13.29 0.50
C ALA A 66 -19.95 -14.73 0.39
N ARG A 67 -20.78 -15.75 0.70
CA ARG A 67 -20.37 -17.15 0.60
C ARG A 67 -20.21 -17.58 -0.85
N THR A 68 -21.17 -17.23 -1.69
CA THR A 68 -21.13 -17.50 -3.13
C THR A 68 -19.99 -16.73 -3.80
N GLU A 69 -19.77 -15.47 -3.43
CA GLU A 69 -18.66 -14.67 -3.97
C GLU A 69 -17.30 -15.24 -3.58
N VAL A 70 -17.09 -15.59 -2.31
CA VAL A 70 -15.84 -16.23 -1.86
C VAL A 70 -15.60 -17.57 -2.56
N ALA A 71 -16.64 -18.39 -2.72
CA ALA A 71 -16.53 -19.66 -3.45
C ALA A 71 -16.12 -19.44 -4.91
N THR A 72 -16.77 -18.48 -5.59
CA THR A 72 -16.47 -18.11 -6.97
C THR A 72 -15.04 -17.58 -7.10
N ALA A 73 -14.61 -16.70 -6.19
CA ALA A 73 -13.29 -16.10 -6.21
C ALA A 73 -12.17 -17.11 -6.01
N ARG A 74 -12.36 -18.13 -5.16
CA ARG A 74 -11.42 -19.24 -5.05
C ARG A 74 -11.24 -19.98 -6.37
N MET A 75 -12.33 -20.22 -7.09
CA MET A 75 -12.28 -20.88 -8.40
C MET A 75 -11.58 -20.00 -9.44
N VAL A 76 -11.96 -18.71 -9.52
CA VAL A 76 -11.40 -17.77 -10.49
C VAL A 76 -9.91 -17.55 -10.24
N ALA A 77 -9.51 -17.24 -9.00
CA ALA A 77 -8.11 -17.02 -8.64
C ALA A 77 -7.22 -18.22 -8.99
N ALA A 78 -7.66 -19.43 -8.66
CA ALA A 78 -6.94 -20.65 -9.03
C ALA A 78 -6.84 -20.84 -10.55
N SER A 79 -7.94 -20.57 -11.29
CA SER A 79 -7.95 -20.68 -12.76
C SER A 79 -7.06 -19.63 -13.45
N GLU A 80 -6.95 -18.44 -12.86
CA GLU A 80 -6.09 -17.36 -13.34
C GLU A 80 -4.65 -17.46 -12.81
N GLN A 81 -4.34 -18.46 -11.98
CA GLN A 81 -3.05 -18.61 -11.32
C GLN A 81 -2.65 -17.36 -10.50
N LYS A 82 -3.62 -16.79 -9.80
CA LYS A 82 -3.47 -15.61 -8.95
C LYS A 82 -3.61 -15.94 -7.48
N PHE A 83 -2.93 -15.15 -6.65
CA PHE A 83 -3.18 -15.10 -5.22
C PHE A 83 -4.59 -14.57 -4.95
N LEU A 84 -5.28 -15.12 -3.95
CA LEU A 84 -6.59 -14.61 -3.53
C LEU A 84 -6.43 -13.87 -2.22
N MET A 85 -6.93 -12.64 -2.16
CA MET A 85 -7.08 -11.88 -0.92
C MET A 85 -8.56 -11.63 -0.66
N ILE A 86 -9.06 -12.20 0.45
CA ILE A 86 -10.42 -11.95 0.93
C ILE A 86 -10.32 -10.99 2.12
N THR A 87 -10.92 -9.82 1.99
CA THR A 87 -10.87 -8.75 3.00
C THR A 87 -12.22 -8.61 3.69
N PHE A 88 -12.25 -8.73 5.00
CA PHE A 88 -13.40 -8.45 5.85
C PHE A 88 -13.33 -7.02 6.34
N GLY A 89 -14.38 -6.25 6.07
CA GLY A 89 -14.43 -4.82 6.42
C GLY A 89 -15.82 -4.24 6.20
N ALA A 90 -15.92 -2.92 6.17
CA ALA A 90 -17.19 -2.24 5.96
C ALA A 90 -17.00 -0.83 5.41
N ASN A 91 -17.99 -0.30 4.72
CA ASN A 91 -17.89 1.05 4.12
C ASN A 91 -17.78 2.17 5.15
N TRP A 92 -18.31 2.01 6.36
CA TRP A 92 -18.17 3.02 7.41
C TRP A 92 -16.74 3.08 8.01
N CYS A 93 -15.92 2.06 7.77
CA CYS A 93 -14.56 1.95 8.31
C CYS A 93 -13.57 2.70 7.40
N LEU A 94 -12.96 3.76 7.94
CA LEU A 94 -12.03 4.62 7.18
C LEU A 94 -10.77 3.86 6.76
N ASP A 95 -10.22 3.00 7.62
CA ASP A 95 -9.05 2.16 7.33
C ASP A 95 -9.34 1.18 6.19
N CYS A 96 -10.53 0.60 6.18
CA CYS A 96 -11.01 -0.33 5.16
C CYS A 96 -11.08 0.34 3.78
N ARG A 97 -11.65 1.56 3.71
CA ARG A 97 -11.71 2.34 2.46
C ARG A 97 -10.31 2.80 2.02
N ASN A 98 -9.44 3.15 2.95
CA ASN A 98 -8.07 3.54 2.63
C ASN A 98 -7.27 2.35 2.09
N LEU A 99 -7.31 1.18 2.73
CA LEU A 99 -6.66 -0.03 2.22
C LEU A 99 -7.08 -0.31 0.78
N HIS A 100 -8.38 -0.27 0.50
CA HIS A 100 -8.90 -0.47 -0.85
C HIS A 100 -8.33 0.52 -1.87
N ARG A 101 -8.27 1.82 -1.50
CA ARG A 101 -7.66 2.85 -2.33
C ARG A 101 -6.17 2.62 -2.58
N ARG A 102 -5.39 2.23 -1.57
CA ARG A 102 -3.94 1.95 -1.74
C ARG A 102 -3.69 0.70 -2.59
N LEU A 103 -4.52 -0.34 -2.48
CA LEU A 103 -4.37 -1.52 -3.34
C LEU A 103 -4.62 -1.22 -4.82
N LYS A 104 -5.32 -0.11 -5.11
CA LYS A 104 -5.67 0.39 -6.45
C LYS A 104 -4.89 1.63 -6.88
N SER A 105 -3.98 2.16 -6.07
CA SER A 105 -3.19 3.34 -6.44
C SER A 105 -2.24 3.01 -7.59
N GLU A 106 -1.91 3.98 -8.43
CA GLU A 106 -1.13 3.77 -9.66
C GLU A 106 0.18 3.00 -9.44
N ASP A 107 0.86 3.28 -8.32
CA ASP A 107 2.13 2.68 -7.94
C ASP A 107 2.02 1.23 -7.41
N VAL A 108 0.81 0.77 -7.09
CA VAL A 108 0.52 -0.57 -6.56
C VAL A 108 -0.26 -1.40 -7.57
N LYS A 109 -1.17 -0.76 -8.33
CA LYS A 109 -2.21 -1.39 -9.14
C LYS A 109 -1.65 -2.37 -10.17
N GLN A 110 -0.58 -2.01 -10.86
CA GLN A 110 0.02 -2.91 -11.85
C GLN A 110 0.47 -4.23 -11.20
N TYR A 111 1.09 -4.16 -10.02
CA TYR A 111 1.53 -5.36 -9.32
C TYR A 111 0.35 -6.22 -8.87
N THR A 112 -0.69 -5.59 -8.34
CA THR A 112 -1.85 -6.27 -7.78
C THR A 112 -2.78 -6.84 -8.85
N ASP A 113 -3.06 -6.13 -9.94
CA ASP A 113 -3.88 -6.63 -11.05
C ASP A 113 -3.31 -7.92 -11.66
N ASP A 114 -1.99 -7.99 -11.80
CA ASP A 114 -1.29 -9.13 -12.38
C ASP A 114 -1.33 -10.36 -11.48
N ARG A 115 -1.34 -10.16 -10.15
CA ARG A 115 -1.02 -11.22 -9.18
C ARG A 115 -2.15 -11.58 -8.24
N PHE A 116 -3.11 -10.69 -8.04
CA PHE A 116 -4.17 -10.86 -7.06
C PHE A 116 -5.56 -10.86 -7.68
N PHE A 117 -6.41 -11.70 -7.10
CA PHE A 117 -7.85 -11.56 -7.16
C PHE A 117 -8.33 -11.06 -5.79
N PHE A 118 -9.12 -9.99 -5.77
CA PHE A 118 -9.63 -9.38 -4.54
C PHE A 118 -11.12 -9.65 -4.35
N VAL A 119 -11.51 -10.02 -3.13
CA VAL A 119 -12.91 -10.03 -2.69
C VAL A 119 -13.03 -9.27 -1.38
N ASN A 120 -14.08 -8.45 -1.27
CA ASN A 120 -14.40 -7.71 -0.06
C ASN A 120 -15.71 -8.26 0.53
N VAL A 121 -15.68 -8.67 1.79
CA VAL A 121 -16.83 -9.17 2.53
C VAL A 121 -17.27 -8.12 3.54
N ASP A 122 -18.49 -7.59 3.37
CA ASP A 122 -19.07 -6.65 4.33
C ASP A 122 -19.38 -7.37 5.65
N VAL A 123 -18.91 -6.81 6.77
CA VAL A 123 -19.25 -7.32 8.11
C VAL A 123 -20.30 -6.48 8.82
N GLY A 124 -20.91 -5.51 8.13
CA GLY A 124 -21.83 -4.55 8.72
C GLY A 124 -21.22 -3.84 9.92
N LYS A 125 -21.97 -3.74 11.02
CA LYS A 125 -21.47 -3.30 12.34
C LYS A 125 -21.01 -4.51 13.17
N PHE A 126 -20.20 -5.38 12.55
CA PHE A 126 -19.79 -6.69 13.09
C PHE A 126 -20.95 -7.67 13.30
N ASN A 127 -22.04 -7.50 12.55
CA ASN A 127 -23.27 -8.29 12.66
C ASN A 127 -23.62 -9.05 11.37
N GLN A 128 -22.75 -8.98 10.35
CA GLN A 128 -22.89 -9.74 9.09
C GLN A 128 -21.62 -10.54 8.84
N ASN A 129 -21.75 -11.71 8.20
CA ASN A 129 -20.65 -12.55 7.71
C ASN A 129 -19.54 -12.90 8.75
N ALA A 130 -19.81 -12.73 10.04
CA ALA A 130 -18.87 -13.06 11.12
C ALA A 130 -18.68 -14.58 11.26
N ASP A 131 -19.71 -15.35 10.94
CA ASP A 131 -19.68 -16.80 10.81
C ASP A 131 -18.75 -17.24 9.67
N LEU A 132 -18.87 -16.62 8.49
CA LEU A 132 -17.97 -16.86 7.37
C LEU A 132 -16.52 -16.49 7.71
N ALA A 133 -16.29 -15.35 8.35
CA ALA A 133 -14.95 -14.97 8.83
C ALA A 133 -14.36 -16.06 9.73
N LYS A 134 -15.14 -16.53 10.71
CA LYS A 134 -14.72 -17.60 11.63
C LYS A 134 -14.44 -18.91 10.91
N GLU A 135 -15.27 -19.32 9.96
CA GLU A 135 -15.06 -20.53 9.15
C GLU A 135 -13.74 -20.49 8.36
N LEU A 136 -13.37 -19.31 7.87
CA LEU A 136 -12.10 -19.08 7.18
C LEU A 136 -10.90 -18.88 8.12
N GLY A 137 -11.11 -18.95 9.45
CA GLY A 137 -10.04 -18.74 10.43
C GLY A 137 -9.68 -17.27 10.64
N VAL A 138 -10.55 -16.33 10.26
CA VAL A 138 -10.38 -14.88 10.45
C VAL A 138 -11.02 -14.44 11.78
N THR A 139 -10.30 -13.66 12.59
CA THR A 139 -10.84 -13.01 13.80
C THR A 139 -11.02 -11.51 13.62
N LEU A 140 -12.20 -11.00 13.94
CA LEU A 140 -12.54 -9.57 13.84
C LEU A 140 -12.28 -8.81 15.16
N SER A 141 -11.77 -9.48 16.19
CA SER A 141 -11.62 -8.91 17.54
C SER A 141 -10.55 -7.82 17.65
N ARG A 142 -9.61 -7.75 16.71
CA ARG A 142 -8.54 -6.74 16.65
C ARG A 142 -8.91 -5.50 15.84
N GLY A 143 -10.11 -5.44 15.27
CA GLY A 143 -10.53 -4.38 14.35
C GLY A 143 -10.59 -4.86 12.90
N ILE A 144 -10.99 -3.96 12.01
CA ILE A 144 -11.07 -4.17 10.55
C ILE A 144 -10.28 -3.05 9.86
N PRO A 145 -9.71 -3.27 8.66
CA PRO A 145 -9.84 -4.48 7.83
C PRO A 145 -9.01 -5.67 8.32
N VAL A 146 -9.51 -6.89 8.08
CA VAL A 146 -8.77 -8.14 8.28
C VAL A 146 -8.85 -8.97 7.01
N ALA A 147 -7.74 -9.58 6.59
CA ALA A 147 -7.68 -10.36 5.37
C ALA A 147 -7.15 -11.78 5.59
N ILE A 148 -7.55 -12.68 4.69
CA ILE A 148 -6.96 -14.00 4.51
C ILE A 148 -6.44 -14.14 3.07
N PHE A 149 -5.30 -14.81 2.94
CA PHE A 149 -4.58 -14.96 1.69
C PHE A 149 -4.45 -16.43 1.29
N TYR A 150 -4.63 -16.71 0.01
CA TYR A 150 -4.37 -18.00 -0.62
C TYR A 150 -3.34 -17.85 -1.73
N ASP A 151 -2.49 -18.86 -1.91
CA ASP A 151 -1.60 -18.99 -3.05
C ASP A 151 -2.36 -19.43 -4.32
N PRO A 152 -1.73 -19.38 -5.51
CA PRO A 152 -2.35 -19.81 -6.78
C PRO A 152 -2.84 -21.26 -6.79
N GLU A 153 -2.30 -22.12 -5.92
CA GLU A 153 -2.71 -23.51 -5.74
C GLU A 153 -3.94 -23.65 -4.80
N GLY A 154 -4.41 -22.54 -4.22
CA GLY A 154 -5.57 -22.49 -3.32
C GLY A 154 -5.26 -22.88 -1.88
N LYS A 155 -3.98 -22.94 -1.49
CA LYS A 155 -3.55 -23.18 -0.11
C LYS A 155 -3.46 -21.86 0.65
N VAL A 156 -3.85 -21.90 1.93
CA VAL A 156 -3.79 -20.74 2.82
C VAL A 156 -2.33 -20.35 3.07
N ILE A 157 -2.02 -19.08 2.82
CA ILE A 157 -0.74 -18.45 3.19
C ILE A 157 -0.81 -17.97 4.64
N GLY A 158 -1.88 -17.26 4.98
CA GLY A 158 -2.09 -16.75 6.33
C GLY A 158 -3.17 -15.67 6.41
N THR A 159 -3.30 -15.10 7.61
CA THR A 159 -4.33 -14.12 7.98
C THR A 159 -3.71 -12.91 8.65
N THR A 160 -4.34 -11.74 8.54
CA THR A 160 -3.94 -10.53 9.28
C THR A 160 -4.67 -10.40 10.62
N ASN A 161 -4.86 -11.54 11.31
CA ASN A 161 -5.59 -11.65 12.57
C ASN A 161 -4.97 -10.85 13.72
N GLU A 162 -3.68 -10.49 13.61
CA GLU A 162 -2.96 -9.74 14.64
C GLU A 162 -3.05 -8.22 14.44
N GLY A 163 -3.96 -7.76 13.57
CA GLY A 163 -4.21 -6.34 13.34
C GLY A 163 -3.22 -5.69 12.36
N GLN A 164 -2.53 -6.48 11.54
CA GLN A 164 -1.55 -5.96 10.57
C GLN A 164 -2.13 -4.94 9.60
N LEU A 165 -3.45 -4.97 9.37
CA LEU A 165 -4.14 -4.02 8.48
C LEU A 165 -5.09 -3.07 9.22
N GLU A 166 -5.22 -3.17 10.56
CA GLU A 166 -6.11 -2.29 11.33
C GLU A 166 -5.79 -0.80 11.15
N PRO A 167 -4.51 -0.36 11.22
CA PRO A 167 -4.19 1.05 11.05
C PRO A 167 -3.99 1.39 9.56
N ALA A 168 -4.70 0.71 8.66
CA ALA A 168 -4.46 0.79 7.22
C ALA A 168 -4.37 2.22 6.74
N ARG A 169 -5.20 3.16 7.23
CA ARG A 169 -5.15 4.59 6.83
C ARG A 169 -3.80 5.28 7.06
N ARG A 170 -2.91 4.71 7.86
CA ARG A 170 -1.56 5.24 8.13
C ARG A 170 -0.49 4.72 7.16
N TYR A 171 -0.79 3.66 6.41
CA TYR A 171 0.18 3.09 5.47
C TYR A 171 0.27 3.88 4.18
N THR A 172 1.50 4.08 3.71
CA THR A 172 1.77 4.60 2.37
C THR A 172 1.58 3.53 1.31
N SER A 173 1.46 3.93 0.05
CA SER A 173 1.34 2.97 -1.06
C SER A 173 2.58 2.08 -1.19
N LYS A 174 3.79 2.63 -0.94
CA LYS A 174 5.05 1.86 -0.86
C LYS A 174 5.04 0.78 0.24
N GLN A 175 4.43 1.06 1.39
CA GLN A 175 4.28 0.08 2.48
C GLN A 175 3.29 -1.02 2.09
N ILE A 176 2.17 -0.67 1.47
CA ILE A 176 1.19 -1.64 0.95
C ILE A 176 1.81 -2.50 -0.17
N LEU A 177 2.57 -1.91 -1.08
CA LEU A 177 3.29 -2.64 -2.12
C LEU A 177 4.25 -3.67 -1.50
N ARG A 178 5.04 -3.27 -0.50
CA ARG A 178 5.93 -4.19 0.20
C ARG A 178 5.16 -5.35 0.84
N PHE A 179 4.06 -5.06 1.52
CA PHE A 179 3.23 -6.07 2.15
C PHE A 179 2.70 -7.11 1.15
N VAL A 180 2.16 -6.68 0.00
CA VAL A 180 1.67 -7.62 -1.03
C VAL A 180 2.82 -8.38 -1.72
N ARG A 181 4.02 -7.82 -1.77
CA ARG A 181 5.23 -8.51 -2.23
C ARG A 181 5.69 -9.57 -1.23
N ASP A 182 5.67 -9.31 0.07
CA ASP A 182 6.00 -10.32 1.08
C ASP A 182 5.06 -11.53 0.98
N ILE A 183 3.78 -11.31 0.67
CA ILE A 183 2.81 -12.40 0.45
C ILE A 183 3.16 -13.22 -0.78
N THR A 184 3.40 -12.57 -1.91
CA THR A 184 3.56 -13.26 -3.21
C THR A 184 4.96 -13.82 -3.44
N GLU A 185 5.99 -13.15 -2.93
CA GLU A 185 7.39 -13.50 -3.14
C GLU A 185 7.95 -14.37 -2.00
N ARG A 186 7.35 -14.30 -0.80
CA ARG A 186 7.86 -14.98 0.41
C ARG A 186 6.83 -15.83 1.13
N SER A 187 5.55 -15.77 0.74
CA SER A 187 4.45 -16.44 1.45
C SER A 187 4.40 -16.05 2.94
N GLN A 188 4.63 -14.76 3.25
CA GLN A 188 4.65 -14.23 4.61
C GLN A 188 3.59 -13.15 4.81
N ILE A 189 2.91 -13.19 5.97
CA ILE A 189 2.06 -12.10 6.45
C ILE A 189 2.88 -11.22 7.39
N THR A 190 3.29 -10.05 6.89
CA THR A 190 4.03 -9.03 7.65
C THR A 190 3.12 -7.86 8.03
N THR A 191 3.57 -6.96 8.89
CA THR A 191 2.92 -5.65 9.05
C THR A 191 3.47 -4.70 7.98
N PRO A 192 2.65 -3.91 7.27
CA PRO A 192 3.14 -3.06 6.17
C PRO A 192 4.23 -2.04 6.53
N ASP A 193 4.35 -1.63 7.79
CA ASP A 193 5.40 -0.74 8.30
C ASP A 193 6.65 -1.48 8.80
N SER A 194 6.64 -2.81 8.80
CA SER A 194 7.82 -3.58 9.18
C SER A 194 8.93 -3.39 8.15
N VAL A 195 10.10 -2.96 8.62
CA VAL A 195 11.31 -2.95 7.80
C VAL A 195 11.82 -4.39 7.78
N SER A 196 11.62 -5.07 6.65
CA SER A 196 12.30 -6.33 6.38
C SER A 196 13.81 -6.09 6.44
N GLY A 197 14.47 -6.63 7.46
CA GLY A 197 15.93 -6.62 7.58
C GLY A 197 16.63 -7.49 6.55
#